data_AF-A0A9E4G2A1-F1
#
_entry.id   AF-A0A9E4G2A1-F1
#
_cell.length_a   1.000
_cell.length_b   1.000
_cell.length_c   1.000
_cell.angle_alpha   90.00
_cell.angle_beta   90.00
_cell.angle_gamma   90.00
#
_symmetry.space_group_name_H-M   'P 1'
#
loop_
_entity.id
_entity.type
_entity.pdbx_description
1 polymer ?
#
loop_
_entity_poly.entity_id
_entity_poly.type
_entity_poly.pdbx_seq_one_letter_code
_entity_poly.pdbx_strand_id
1 'polypeptide(L)' 'KPQAIIVGSEDAGILDNARAYVDAATALGDDARLSVLEDAGHFEVVSVQSRAWDEVRRALLNLRDQVAT' A
#
# COMPACT_ATOMS: atom_id res chain seq x y z
N LYS A 1 -10.87 10.60 1.52
CA LYS A 1 -10.60 10.19 0.12
C LYS A 1 -10.00 8.79 0.15
N PRO A 2 -10.25 7.93 -0.84
CA PRO A 2 -9.66 6.59 -0.87
C PRO A 2 -8.13 6.66 -0.79
N GLN A 3 -7.52 5.77 0.00
CA GLN A 3 -6.07 5.67 0.18
C GLN A 3 -5.64 4.21 0.09
N ALA A 4 -4.63 3.93 -0.74
CA ALA A 4 -4.00 2.62 -0.85
C ALA A 4 -2.55 2.72 -0.36
N ILE A 5 -2.25 2.03 0.74
CA ILE A 5 -0.93 1.96 1.35
C ILE A 5 -0.36 0.59 0.99
N ILE A 6 0.85 0.54 0.45
CA ILE A 6 1.50 -0.69 0.02
C ILE A 6 2.90 -0.74 0.63
N VAL A 7 3.22 -1.83 1.32
CA VAL A 7 4.51 -2.02 1.99
C VAL A 7 4.97 -3.46 1.79
N GLY A 8 6.27 -3.68 1.63
CA GLY A 8 6.84 -5.02 1.59
C GLY A 8 6.96 -5.65 2.99
N SER A 9 6.81 -6.97 3.12
CA SER A 9 6.89 -7.65 4.42
C SER A 9 8.29 -7.64 5.06
N GLU A 10 9.34 -7.38 4.26
CA GLU A 10 10.72 -7.26 4.74
C GLU A 10 11.07 -5.81 5.16
N ASP A 11 10.23 -4.83 4.85
CA ASP A 11 10.39 -3.42 5.27
C ASP A 11 9.76 -3.19 6.65
N ALA A 12 10.29 -3.86 7.68
CA ALA A 12 9.68 -3.94 9.00
C ALA A 12 9.41 -2.55 9.63
N GLY A 13 10.35 -1.60 9.45
CA GLY A 13 10.20 -0.25 10.01
C GLY A 13 9.08 0.55 9.35
N ILE A 14 8.90 0.44 8.03
CA ILE A 14 7.78 1.09 7.34
C ILE A 14 6.47 0.32 7.56
N LEU A 15 6.52 -1.00 7.69
CA LEU A 15 5.32 -1.82 7.90
C LEU A 15 4.62 -1.47 9.21
N ASP A 16 5.36 -1.30 10.30
CA ASP A 16 4.78 -0.90 11.59
C ASP A 16 4.15 0.49 11.52
N ASN A 17 4.82 1.44 10.86
CA ASN A 17 4.28 2.79 10.63
C ASN A 17 3.00 2.76 9.78
N ALA A 18 2.99 1.94 8.73
CA ALA A 18 1.84 1.81 7.83
C ALA A 18 0.63 1.19 8.54
N ARG A 19 0.84 0.17 9.39
CA ARG A 19 -0.22 -0.40 10.24
C ARG A 19 -0.80 0.65 11.18
N ALA A 20 0.06 1.34 11.94
CA ALA A 20 -0.37 2.38 12.87
C ALA A 20 -1.14 3.51 12.16
N TYR A 21 -0.71 3.90 10.96
CA TYR A 21 -1.40 4.89 10.15
C TYR A 21 -2.78 4.43 9.71
N VAL A 22 -2.88 3.23 9.11
CA VAL A 22 -4.16 2.71 8.60
C VAL A 22 -5.14 2.47 9.74
N ASP A 23 -4.68 1.97 10.89
CA ASP A 23 -5.52 1.82 12.09
C ASP A 23 -6.08 3.16 12.56
N ALA A 24 -5.24 4.20 12.65
CA ALA A 24 -5.69 5.53 13.06
C ALA A 24 -6.63 6.19 12.03
N ALA A 25 -6.32 6.08 10.74
CA ALA A 25 -7.13 6.66 9.67
C ALA A 25 -8.52 5.99 9.60
N THR A 26 -8.56 4.66 9.65
CA THR A 26 -9.83 3.90 9.62
C THR A 26 -10.67 4.17 10.87
N ALA A 27 -10.06 4.33 12.05
CA ALA A 27 -10.77 4.72 13.28
C ALA A 27 -11.46 6.10 13.18
N LEU A 28 -10.94 6.99 12.32
CA LEU A 28 -11.53 8.31 12.03
C LEU A 28 -12.54 8.26 10.86
N GLY A 29 -12.78 7.10 10.27
CA GLY A 29 -13.71 6.91 9.16
C GLY A 29 -13.11 7.16 7.77
N ASP A 30 -11.79 7.28 7.65
CA ASP A 30 -11.14 7.34 6.33
C ASP A 30 -11.14 5.97 5.65
N ASP A 31 -11.36 5.96 4.32
CA ASP A 31 -11.17 4.77 3.47
C ASP A 31 -9.68 4.57 3.17
N ALA A 32 -8.95 4.10 4.18
CA ALA A 32 -7.55 3.73 4.07
C ALA A 32 -7.38 2.20 4.12
N ARG A 33 -6.54 1.65 3.23
CA ARG A 33 -6.32 0.21 3.12
C ARG A 33 -4.83 -0.09 3.01
N LEU A 34 -4.37 -1.12 3.73
CA LEU A 34 -2.99 -1.61 3.69
C LEU A 34 -2.91 -2.92 2.89
N SER A 35 -2.01 -2.97 1.92
CA SER A 35 -1.56 -4.19 1.25
C SER A 35 -0.12 -4.48 1.64
N VAL A 36 0.13 -5.65 2.21
CA VAL A 36 1.48 -6.14 2.52
C VAL A 36 1.91 -7.09 1.41
N LEU A 37 3.05 -6.83 0.78
CA LEU A 37 3.60 -7.66 -0.29
C LEU A 37 4.66 -8.59 0.28
N GLU A 38 4.42 -9.90 0.20
CA GLU A 38 5.37 -10.90 0.68
C GLU A 38 6.67 -10.91 -0.13
N ASP A 39 7.78 -11.22 0.54
CA ASP A 39 9.14 -11.29 -0.03
C ASP A 39 9.58 -9.99 -0.74
N ALA A 40 9.12 -8.84 -0.24
CA ALA A 40 9.46 -7.52 -0.76
C ALA A 40 10.01 -6.62 0.34
N GLY A 41 11.06 -5.87 0.01
CA GLY A 41 11.63 -4.82 0.85
C GLY A 41 11.24 -3.42 0.38
N HIS A 42 11.98 -2.43 0.90
CA HIS A 42 11.71 -1.02 0.67
C HIS A 42 11.77 -0.61 -0.81
N PHE A 43 12.67 -1.21 -1.58
CA PHE A 43 12.93 -0.81 -2.96
C PHE A 43 12.12 -1.63 -3.97
N GLU A 44 11.75 -2.86 -3.63
CA GLU A 44 10.97 -3.75 -4.48
C GLU A 44 9.61 -3.13 -4.81
N VAL A 45 8.98 -2.41 -3.88
CA VAL A 45 7.68 -1.77 -4.12
C VAL A 45 7.74 -0.56 -5.08
N VAL A 46 8.90 0.06 -5.29
CA VAL A 46 9.07 1.21 -6.21
C VAL A 46 9.82 0.87 -7.49
N SER A 47 10.48 -0.28 -7.54
CA SER A 47 11.22 -0.73 -8.72
C SER A 47 10.28 -1.36 -9.74
N VAL A 48 10.13 -0.70 -10.90
CA VAL A 48 9.28 -1.19 -12.00
C VAL A 48 9.73 -2.54 -12.60
N GLN A 49 10.94 -2.99 -12.25
CA GLN A 49 11.50 -4.26 -12.69
C GLN A 49 11.30 -5.38 -11.66
N SER A 50 10.78 -5.07 -10.47
CA SER A 50 10.54 -6.07 -9.43
C SER A 50 9.27 -6.87 -9.72
N ARG A 51 9.16 -8.04 -9.09
CA ARG A 51 7.91 -8.83 -9.08
C ARG A 51 6.78 -8.14 -8.31
N ALA A 52 7.13 -7.38 -7.27
CA ALA A 52 6.16 -6.65 -6.45
C ALA A 52 5.44 -5.54 -7.22
N TRP A 53 6.06 -5.02 -8.29
CA TRP A 53 5.51 -3.92 -9.08
C TRP A 53 4.16 -4.22 -9.72
N ASP A 54 3.88 -5.48 -10.09
CA ASP A 54 2.58 -5.85 -10.68
C ASP A 54 1.42 -5.58 -9.71
N GLU A 55 1.61 -5.84 -8.42
CA GLU A 55 0.63 -5.54 -7.38
C GLU A 55 0.50 -4.03 -7.14
N VAL A 56 1.61 -3.29 -7.15
CA VAL A 56 1.59 -1.82 -7.04
C VAL A 56 0.82 -1.19 -8.18
N ARG A 57 1.10 -1.61 -9.42
CA ARG A 57 0.39 -1.15 -10.62
C ARG A 57 -1.11 -1.45 -10.53
N ARG A 58 -1.50 -2.65 -10.07
CA ARG A 58 -2.91 -3.02 -9.90
C ARG A 58 -3.59 -2.11 -8.88
N ALA A 59 -2.95 -1.86 -7.74
CA ALA A 59 -3.49 -0.98 -6.70
C ALA A 59 -3.66 0.47 -7.19
N LEU A 60 -2.70 0.99 -7.97
CA LEU A 60 -2.80 2.33 -8.56
C LEU A 60 -3.98 2.46 -9.53
N LEU A 61 -4.19 1.47 -10.40
CA LEU A 61 -5.33 1.45 -11.33
C LEU A 61 -6.66 1.37 -10.59
N ASN A 62 -6.75 0.51 -9.58
CA ASN A 62 -7.95 0.38 -8.74
C ASN A 62 -8.27 1.69 -8.00
N LEU A 63 -7.24 2.35 -7.43
CA LEU A 63 -7.41 3.61 -6.71
C LEU A 63 -7.88 4.72 -7.65
N ARG A 64 -7.32 4.80 -8.86
CA ARG A 64 -7.76 5.74 -9.91
C ARG A 64 -9.25 5.56 -10.20
N ASP A 65 -9.69 4.31 -10.39
CA ASP A 65 -11.07 4.01 -10.76
C ASP A 65 -12.06 4.34 -9.63
N GLN A 66 -11.65 4.16 -8.37
CA GLN A 66 -12.44 4.56 -7.19
C GLN A 66 -12.63 6.08 -7.06
N VAL A 67 -11.66 6.88 -7.49
CA VAL A 67 -11.72 8.34 -7.37
C VAL A 67 -12.40 8.99 -8.59
N ALA A 68 -12.51 8.26 -9.70
CA ALA A 68 -13.18 8.72 -10.92
C ALA A 68 -14.72 8.62 -10.88
N THR A 69 -15.28 8.12 -9.77
CA THR A 69 -16.72 7.92 -9.54
C THR A 69 -17.24 8.94 -8.54
#